data_AF-U4UHZ4-F1
#
_entry.id   AF-U4UHZ4-F1
#
_cell.length_a   1.000
_cell.length_b   1.000
_cell.length_c   1.000
_cell.angle_alpha   90.00
_cell.angle_beta   90.00
_cell.angle_gamma   90.00
#
_symmetry.space_group_name_H-M   'P 1'
#
loop_
_entity.id
_entity.type
_entity.pdbx_description
1 polymer ?
#
loop_
_entity_poly.entity_id
_entity_poly.type
_entity_poly.pdbx_seq_one_letter_code
_entity_poly.pdbx_strand_id
1 'polypeptide(L)'
;MYLLLVILATAATFTASNQITPDELQVVWKTLESDIRARQQEAQSEIRNLFDTLHLLVEAAKGSLNSTIEETHKFYQEELEEIKAEALANGKNISRCIELADAVLLDLDEQVNSTASETYENLEKTAEEAVNRALQMAVTALQELEMLNGKVETCKDDECATELDVEIVEFYEEIVADLDNAITLAEDAVFIKLTAELQNSTETIDYYNEQFQKLIEDLKSCAE
;
A
#
# COMPACT_ATOMS: atom_id res chain seq x y z
N MET A 1 -9.53 -17.52 18.73
CA MET A 1 -10.71 -16.64 18.57
C MET A 1 -11.90 -17.04 19.44
N TYR A 2 -12.37 -18.30 19.46
CA TYR A 2 -13.54 -18.69 20.27
C TYR A 2 -13.33 -18.74 21.79
N LEU A 3 -12.10 -18.89 22.30
CA LEU A 3 -11.87 -19.00 23.74
C LEU A 3 -11.96 -17.66 24.50
N LEU A 4 -11.60 -16.54 23.85
CA LEU A 4 -11.62 -15.20 24.45
C LEU A 4 -13.03 -14.59 24.47
N LEU A 5 -13.83 -14.83 23.43
CA LEU A 5 -15.27 -14.52 23.42
C LEU A 5 -16.03 -15.27 24.53
N VAL A 6 -15.58 -16.47 24.90
CA VAL A 6 -16.14 -17.22 26.03
C VAL A 6 -15.77 -16.60 27.38
N ILE A 7 -14.58 -16.00 27.50
CA ILE A 7 -14.15 -15.28 28.72
C ILE A 7 -14.93 -13.95 28.87
N LEU A 8 -15.15 -13.22 27.78
CA LEU A 8 -15.97 -12.01 27.75
C LEU A 8 -17.48 -12.32 27.98
N ALA A 9 -17.99 -13.44 27.45
CA ALA A 9 -19.36 -13.88 27.72
C ALA A 9 -19.56 -14.37 29.16
N THR A 10 -18.52 -14.85 29.83
CA THR A 10 -18.58 -15.11 31.27
C THR A 10 -18.54 -13.83 32.10
N ALA A 11 -17.90 -12.75 31.64
CA ALA A 11 -17.97 -11.45 32.32
C ALA A 11 -19.39 -10.85 32.26
N ALA A 12 -20.09 -11.01 31.13
CA ALA A 12 -21.44 -10.48 30.95
C ALA A 12 -22.57 -11.27 31.66
N THR A 13 -22.28 -12.41 32.30
CA THR A 13 -23.31 -13.25 33.00
C THR A 13 -23.30 -13.15 34.53
N PHE A 14 -22.46 -12.30 35.13
CA PHE A 14 -22.54 -11.99 36.55
C PHE A 14 -23.55 -10.87 36.82
N THR A 15 -24.83 -11.14 36.58
CA THR A 15 -25.94 -10.29 37.01
C THR A 15 -26.65 -10.93 38.20
N ALA A 16 -26.18 -10.66 39.43
CA ALA A 16 -26.95 -10.77 40.70
C ALA A 16 -26.09 -10.58 41.98
N SER A 17 -25.02 -9.79 41.92
CA SER A 17 -24.44 -8.99 43.03
C SER A 17 -23.21 -8.28 42.45
N ASN A 18 -23.44 -7.30 41.56
CA ASN A 18 -22.48 -6.79 40.58
C ASN A 18 -21.44 -5.84 41.18
N GLN A 19 -20.76 -6.26 42.24
CA GLN A 19 -19.59 -5.56 42.74
C GLN A 19 -18.38 -6.43 42.47
N ILE A 20 -17.47 -5.94 41.62
CA ILE A 20 -16.16 -6.57 41.48
C ILE A 20 -15.26 -6.01 42.58
N THR A 21 -14.35 -6.83 43.08
CA THR A 21 -13.37 -6.41 44.08
C THR A 21 -12.15 -5.76 43.40
N PRO A 22 -11.37 -4.92 44.10
CA PRO A 22 -10.12 -4.38 43.57
C PRO A 22 -9.12 -5.45 43.09
N ASP A 23 -9.09 -6.62 43.73
CA ASP A 23 -8.23 -7.73 43.31
C ASP A 23 -8.69 -8.34 41.98
N GLU A 24 -10.00 -8.47 41.77
CA GLU A 24 -10.58 -8.91 40.49
C GLU A 24 -10.32 -7.89 39.38
N LEU A 25 -10.49 -6.59 39.66
CA LEU A 25 -10.17 -5.50 38.73
C LEU A 25 -8.72 -5.58 38.27
N GLN A 26 -7.77 -5.81 39.19
CA GLN A 26 -6.35 -5.95 38.84
C GLN A 26 -6.08 -7.13 37.90
N VAL A 27 -6.80 -8.24 38.07
CA VAL A 27 -6.66 -9.41 37.19
C VAL A 27 -7.22 -9.12 35.80
N VAL A 28 -8.41 -8.50 35.73
CA VAL A 28 -9.02 -8.05 34.47
C VAL A 28 -8.08 -7.09 33.74
N TRP A 29 -7.63 -6.04 34.43
CA TRP A 29 -6.72 -5.04 33.88
C TRP A 29 -5.43 -5.65 33.32
N LYS A 30 -4.72 -6.50 34.09
CA LYS A 30 -3.47 -7.14 33.61
C LYS A 30 -3.70 -8.01 32.38
N THR A 31 -4.86 -8.65 32.30
CA THR A 31 -5.22 -9.49 31.15
C THR A 31 -5.41 -8.63 29.91
N LEU A 32 -6.19 -7.55 30.02
CA LEU A 32 -6.47 -6.64 28.91
C LEU A 32 -5.23 -5.84 28.50
N GLU A 33 -4.42 -5.36 29.45
CA GLU A 33 -3.17 -4.67 29.16
C GLU A 33 -2.22 -5.57 28.35
N SER A 34 -2.06 -6.83 28.76
CA SER A 34 -1.20 -7.79 28.04
C SER A 34 -1.72 -8.06 26.62
N ASP A 35 -3.03 -8.17 26.44
CA ASP A 35 -3.64 -8.40 25.12
C ASP A 35 -3.48 -7.17 24.21
N ILE A 36 -3.79 -5.98 24.71
CA ILE A 36 -3.60 -4.71 23.99
C ILE A 36 -2.15 -4.56 23.52
N ARG A 37 -1.17 -4.81 24.40
CA ARG A 37 0.25 -4.71 24.05
C ARG A 37 0.64 -5.72 22.97
N ALA A 38 0.11 -6.94 23.03
CA ALA A 38 0.37 -7.97 22.01
C ALA A 38 -0.22 -7.55 20.65
N ARG A 39 -1.48 -7.12 20.61
CA ARG A 39 -2.15 -6.63 19.41
C ARG A 39 -1.45 -5.43 18.80
N GLN A 40 -0.97 -4.51 19.64
CA GLN A 40 -0.22 -3.35 19.16
C GLN A 40 1.08 -3.76 18.47
N GLN A 41 1.82 -4.71 19.04
CA GLN A 41 3.04 -5.22 18.43
C GLN A 41 2.76 -5.93 17.10
N GLU A 42 1.70 -6.73 17.06
CA GLU A 42 1.22 -7.39 15.84
C GLU A 42 0.84 -6.36 14.76
N ALA A 43 -0.04 -5.41 15.08
CA ALA A 43 -0.45 -4.33 14.18
C ALA A 43 0.74 -3.53 13.64
N GLN A 44 1.68 -3.13 14.51
CA GLN A 44 2.90 -2.44 14.06
C GLN A 44 3.76 -3.31 13.14
N SER A 45 3.87 -4.61 13.41
CA SER A 45 4.63 -5.53 12.58
C SER A 45 3.98 -5.68 11.20
N GLU A 46 2.67 -5.87 11.16
CA GLU A 46 1.89 -5.98 9.92
C GLU A 46 2.01 -4.70 9.08
N ILE A 47 1.75 -3.54 9.69
CA ILE A 47 1.87 -2.24 9.00
C ILE A 47 3.30 -2.01 8.51
N ARG A 48 4.34 -2.38 9.27
CA ARG A 48 5.74 -2.23 8.80
C ARG A 48 6.05 -3.13 7.61
N ASN A 49 5.52 -4.34 7.55
CA ASN A 49 5.74 -5.26 6.43
C ASN A 49 5.12 -4.73 5.12
N LEU A 50 4.18 -3.79 5.20
CA LEU A 50 3.59 -3.15 4.02
C LEU A 50 4.56 -2.23 3.29
N PHE A 51 5.63 -1.73 3.93
CA PHE A 51 6.67 -0.94 3.23
C PHE A 51 7.43 -1.78 2.20
N ASP A 52 7.80 -3.01 2.53
CA ASP A 52 8.45 -3.90 1.56
C ASP A 52 7.48 -4.25 0.43
N THR A 53 6.20 -4.46 0.78
CA THR A 53 5.16 -4.81 -0.18
C THR A 53 4.87 -3.69 -1.17
N LEU A 54 4.72 -2.44 -0.70
CA LEU A 54 4.47 -1.30 -1.58
C LEU A 54 5.66 -1.06 -2.52
N HIS A 55 6.89 -1.20 -2.03
CA HIS A 55 8.08 -1.01 -2.85
C HIS A 55 8.16 -2.08 -3.96
N LEU A 56 7.86 -3.34 -3.63
CA LEU A 56 7.80 -4.42 -4.63
C LEU A 56 6.74 -4.18 -5.70
N LEU A 57 5.57 -3.63 -5.35
CA LEU A 57 4.53 -3.28 -6.33
C LEU A 57 5.00 -2.19 -7.30
N VAL A 58 5.66 -1.16 -6.77
CA VAL A 58 6.20 -0.05 -7.58
C VAL A 58 7.32 -0.54 -8.49
N GLU A 59 8.27 -1.33 -7.97
CA GLU A 59 9.35 -1.90 -8.77
C GLU A 59 8.83 -2.86 -9.85
N ALA A 60 7.77 -3.62 -9.58
CA ALA A 60 7.12 -4.45 -10.58
C ALA A 60 6.52 -3.62 -11.72
N ALA A 61 5.90 -2.47 -11.41
CA ALA A 61 5.37 -1.55 -12.41
C ALA A 61 6.48 -0.94 -13.28
N LYS A 62 7.57 -0.45 -12.64
CA LYS A 62 8.77 0.04 -13.35
C LYS A 62 9.37 -1.04 -14.26
N GLY A 63 9.49 -2.27 -13.76
CA GLY A 63 9.99 -3.42 -14.50
C GLY A 63 9.12 -3.75 -15.73
N SER A 64 7.78 -3.68 -15.58
CA SER A 64 6.84 -3.86 -16.68
C SER A 64 7.05 -2.81 -17.78
N LEU A 65 7.19 -1.54 -17.41
CA LEU A 65 7.42 -0.47 -18.39
C LEU A 65 8.74 -0.67 -19.14
N ASN A 66 9.83 -0.97 -18.42
CA ASN A 66 11.12 -1.23 -19.04
C ASN A 66 11.05 -2.42 -20.02
N SER A 67 10.38 -3.51 -19.62
CA SER A 67 10.17 -4.66 -20.50
C SER A 67 9.39 -4.27 -21.76
N THR A 68 8.36 -3.44 -21.64
CA THR A 68 7.60 -2.94 -22.79
C THR A 68 8.47 -2.10 -23.73
N ILE A 69 9.29 -1.18 -23.20
CA ILE A 69 10.21 -0.38 -24.01
C ILE A 69 11.20 -1.29 -24.74
N GLU A 70 11.83 -2.24 -24.04
CA GLU A 70 12.77 -3.19 -24.65
C GLU A 70 12.13 -4.04 -25.77
N GLU A 71 10.91 -4.54 -25.56
CA GLU A 71 10.17 -5.29 -26.55
C GLU A 71 9.83 -4.44 -27.78
N THR A 72 9.39 -3.20 -27.57
CA THR A 72 9.10 -2.24 -28.65
C THR A 72 10.36 -1.91 -29.46
N HIS A 73 11.50 -1.72 -28.82
CA HIS A 73 12.79 -1.51 -29.50
C HIS A 73 13.20 -2.70 -30.35
N LYS A 74 13.01 -3.91 -29.85
CA LYS A 74 13.29 -5.12 -30.62
C LYS A 74 12.40 -5.19 -31.86
N PHE A 75 11.11 -4.93 -31.70
CA PHE A 75 10.16 -4.92 -32.82
C PHE A 75 10.47 -3.80 -33.82
N TYR A 76 10.86 -2.61 -33.35
CA TYR A 76 11.32 -1.50 -34.21
C TYR A 76 12.48 -1.92 -35.11
N GLN A 77 13.51 -2.58 -34.57
CA GLN A 77 14.66 -3.02 -35.34
C GLN A 77 14.28 -4.07 -36.39
N GLU A 78 13.36 -4.98 -36.05
CA GLU A 78 12.84 -5.98 -37.00
C GLU A 78 12.11 -5.31 -38.18
N GLU A 79 11.14 -4.43 -37.90
CA GLU A 79 10.40 -3.69 -38.94
C GLU A 79 11.31 -2.78 -39.77
N LEU A 80 12.27 -2.12 -39.14
CA LEU A 80 13.20 -1.22 -39.82
C LEU A 80 14.04 -1.95 -40.88
N GLU A 81 14.49 -3.18 -40.60
CA GLU A 81 15.24 -3.98 -41.57
C GLU A 81 14.36 -4.41 -42.76
N GLU A 82 13.08 -4.72 -42.52
CA GLU A 82 12.13 -5.02 -43.60
C GLU A 82 11.90 -3.78 -44.49
N ILE A 83 11.64 -2.63 -43.89
CA ILE A 83 11.42 -1.35 -44.59
C ILE A 83 12.66 -0.94 -45.40
N LYS A 84 13.87 -1.11 -44.84
CA LYS A 84 15.13 -0.87 -45.57
C LYS A 84 15.26 -1.78 -46.79
N ALA A 85 14.93 -3.06 -46.66
CA ALA A 85 15.01 -4.01 -47.76
C ALA A 85 14.03 -3.65 -48.89
N GLU A 86 12.82 -3.25 -48.55
CA GLU A 86 11.81 -2.78 -49.51
C GLU A 86 12.23 -1.49 -50.22
N ALA A 87 12.67 -0.48 -49.46
CA ALA A 87 13.17 0.77 -50.02
C ALA A 87 14.33 0.53 -51.00
N LEU A 88 15.26 -0.36 -50.66
CA LEU A 88 16.37 -0.74 -51.52
C LEU A 88 15.89 -1.42 -52.81
N ALA A 89 14.93 -2.33 -52.72
CA ALA A 89 14.31 -2.98 -53.88
C ALA A 89 13.64 -1.97 -54.82
N ASN A 90 13.07 -0.90 -54.25
CA ASN A 90 12.44 0.20 -54.98
C ASN A 90 13.42 1.32 -55.40
N GLY A 91 14.72 1.18 -55.10
CA GLY A 91 15.73 2.19 -55.42
C GLY A 91 15.58 3.51 -54.65
N LYS A 92 14.90 3.50 -53.50
CA LYS A 92 14.68 4.65 -52.63
C LYS A 92 15.81 4.77 -51.60
N ASN A 93 16.18 6.01 -51.27
CA ASN A 93 17.07 6.31 -50.15
C ASN A 93 16.24 6.86 -48.99
N ILE A 94 16.10 6.07 -47.93
CA ILE A 94 15.32 6.41 -46.75
C ILE A 94 16.20 6.81 -45.54
N SER A 95 17.52 6.98 -45.71
CA SER A 95 18.43 7.26 -44.58
C SER A 95 17.98 8.45 -43.73
N ARG A 96 17.45 9.50 -44.35
CA ARG A 96 16.95 10.66 -43.63
C ARG A 96 15.68 10.36 -42.81
N CYS A 97 14.79 9.51 -43.33
CA CYS A 97 13.61 9.10 -42.58
C CYS A 97 13.99 8.24 -41.37
N ILE A 98 14.99 7.37 -41.52
CA ILE A 98 15.51 6.55 -40.41
C ILE A 98 16.12 7.43 -39.32
N GLU A 99 16.98 8.40 -39.68
CA GLU A 99 17.55 9.34 -38.70
C GLU A 99 16.48 10.12 -37.93
N LEU A 100 15.40 10.53 -38.60
CA LEU A 100 14.28 11.21 -37.96
C LEU A 100 13.49 10.26 -37.05
N ALA A 101 13.26 9.03 -37.50
CA ALA A 101 12.53 8.05 -36.72
C ALA A 101 13.27 7.64 -35.45
N ASP A 102 14.58 7.40 -35.55
CA ASP A 102 15.44 7.11 -34.39
C ASP A 102 15.43 8.26 -33.37
N ALA A 103 15.44 9.51 -33.85
CA ALA A 103 15.35 10.68 -32.99
C ALA A 103 13.98 10.81 -32.30
N VAL A 104 12.89 10.50 -33.01
CA VAL A 104 11.53 10.50 -32.45
C VAL A 104 11.36 9.37 -31.43
N LEU A 105 11.89 8.18 -31.71
CA LEU A 105 11.85 7.07 -30.75
C LEU A 105 12.60 7.42 -29.46
N LEU A 106 13.79 8.00 -29.58
CA LEU A 106 14.57 8.44 -28.41
C LEU A 106 13.82 9.48 -27.56
N ASP A 107 13.20 10.48 -28.21
CA ASP A 107 12.41 11.51 -27.51
C ASP A 107 11.17 10.91 -26.83
N LEU A 108 10.51 9.95 -27.49
CA LEU A 108 9.37 9.23 -26.95
C LEU A 108 9.76 8.39 -25.72
N ASP A 109 10.89 7.66 -25.78
CA ASP A 109 11.41 6.89 -24.65
C ASP A 109 11.72 7.78 -23.45
N GLU A 110 12.36 8.94 -23.67
CA GLU A 110 12.71 9.88 -22.61
C GLU A 110 11.45 10.47 -21.97
N GLN A 111 10.47 10.86 -22.78
CA GLN A 111 9.21 11.41 -22.30
C GLN A 111 8.43 10.38 -21.45
N VAL A 112 8.33 9.14 -21.94
CA VAL A 112 7.62 8.06 -21.24
C VAL A 112 8.32 7.69 -19.94
N ASN A 113 9.65 7.51 -19.97
CA ASN A 113 10.40 7.20 -18.76
C ASN A 113 10.31 8.31 -17.71
N SER A 114 10.41 9.57 -18.11
CA SER A 114 10.32 10.72 -17.22
C SER A 114 8.93 10.80 -16.57
N THR A 115 7.87 10.73 -17.38
CA THR A 115 6.48 10.81 -16.93
C THR A 115 6.12 9.65 -15.99
N ALA A 116 6.52 8.44 -16.36
CA ALA A 116 6.27 7.26 -15.55
C ALA A 116 7.06 7.29 -14.24
N SER A 117 8.33 7.71 -14.26
CA SER A 117 9.15 7.82 -13.06
C SER A 117 8.54 8.80 -12.05
N GLU A 118 8.16 9.99 -12.51
CA GLU A 118 7.49 10.99 -11.65
C GLU A 118 6.17 10.44 -11.09
N THR A 119 5.40 9.73 -11.92
CA THR A 119 4.14 9.11 -11.49
C THR A 119 4.40 8.06 -10.40
N TYR A 120 5.31 7.13 -10.63
CA TYR A 120 5.62 6.06 -9.69
C TYR A 120 6.21 6.57 -8.38
N GLU A 121 7.10 7.56 -8.42
CA GLU A 121 7.64 8.20 -7.20
C GLU A 121 6.55 8.89 -6.37
N ASN A 122 5.62 9.59 -7.03
CA ASN A 122 4.50 10.24 -6.34
C ASN A 122 3.53 9.23 -5.72
N LEU A 123 3.26 8.12 -6.42
CA LEU A 123 2.42 7.03 -5.92
C LEU A 123 3.07 6.31 -4.73
N GLU A 124 4.35 5.97 -4.84
CA GLU A 124 5.15 5.36 -3.77
C GLU A 124 5.11 6.22 -2.51
N LYS A 125 5.45 7.51 -2.66
CA LYS A 125 5.42 8.47 -1.55
C LYS A 125 4.04 8.60 -0.91
N THR A 126 2.98 8.67 -1.71
CA THR A 126 1.60 8.80 -1.20
C THR A 126 1.20 7.58 -0.37
N ALA A 127 1.54 6.37 -0.85
CA ALA A 127 1.30 5.13 -0.14
C ALA A 127 2.15 5.06 1.15
N GLU A 128 3.44 5.38 1.10
CA GLU A 128 4.32 5.44 2.26
C GLU A 128 3.80 6.40 3.34
N GLU A 129 3.33 7.59 2.96
CA GLU A 129 2.74 8.55 3.89
C GLU A 129 1.48 7.99 4.56
N ALA A 130 0.65 7.23 3.84
CA ALA A 130 -0.53 6.59 4.39
C ALA A 130 -0.16 5.46 5.39
N VAL A 131 0.78 4.59 5.02
CA VAL A 131 1.29 3.53 5.90
C VAL A 131 1.96 4.12 7.14
N ASN A 132 2.73 5.20 7.01
CA ASN A 132 3.32 5.90 8.15
C ASN A 132 2.27 6.50 9.09
N ARG A 133 1.20 7.09 8.55
CA ARG A 133 0.08 7.60 9.37
C ARG A 133 -0.61 6.47 10.14
N ALA A 134 -0.89 5.35 9.49
CA ALA A 134 -1.44 4.16 10.15
C ALA A 134 -0.51 3.63 11.25
N LEU A 135 0.80 3.57 10.98
CA LEU A 135 1.77 3.15 11.99
C LEU A 135 1.77 4.10 13.21
N GLN A 136 1.66 5.40 12.98
CA GLN A 136 1.55 6.38 14.06
C GLN A 136 0.29 6.16 14.91
N MET A 137 -0.86 5.89 14.30
CA MET A 137 -2.10 5.56 15.02
C MET A 137 -1.89 4.35 15.94
N ALA A 138 -1.30 3.26 15.42
CA ALA A 138 -1.01 2.06 16.21
C ALA A 138 0.00 2.32 17.35
N VAL A 139 0.95 3.24 17.16
CA VAL A 139 1.92 3.64 18.20
C VAL A 139 1.23 4.46 19.31
N THR A 140 0.39 5.42 18.94
CA THR A 140 -0.22 6.36 19.90
C THR A 140 -1.38 5.77 20.68
N ALA A 141 -2.01 4.68 20.21
CA ALA A 141 -3.11 4.01 20.89
C ALA A 141 -2.80 3.64 22.37
N LEU A 142 -1.53 3.47 22.75
CA LEU A 142 -1.17 3.09 24.14
C LEU A 142 -0.95 4.26 25.10
N GLN A 143 -1.02 5.52 24.66
CA GLN A 143 -0.74 6.66 25.55
C GLN A 143 -1.75 6.75 26.71
N GLU A 144 -2.97 6.25 26.50
CA GLU A 144 -4.04 6.27 27.49
C GLU A 144 -4.01 5.08 28.47
N LEU A 145 -3.27 4.01 28.15
CA LEU A 145 -3.10 2.86 29.05
C LEU A 145 -2.44 3.23 30.38
N GLU A 146 -1.43 4.12 30.34
CA GLU A 146 -0.69 4.50 31.55
C GLU A 146 -1.58 5.25 32.55
N MET A 147 -2.51 6.06 32.04
CA MET A 147 -3.48 6.78 32.86
C MET A 147 -4.46 5.82 33.54
N LEU A 148 -5.00 4.85 32.80
CA LEU A 148 -5.91 3.84 33.34
C LEU A 148 -5.20 2.92 34.34
N ASN A 149 -3.94 2.54 34.10
CA ASN A 149 -3.15 1.78 35.06
C ASN A 149 -3.08 2.49 36.42
N GLY A 150 -2.84 3.80 36.43
CA GLY A 150 -2.80 4.59 37.67
C GLY A 150 -4.14 4.61 38.42
N LYS A 151 -5.27 4.65 37.70
CA LYS A 151 -6.60 4.56 38.31
C LYS A 151 -6.82 3.18 38.95
N VAL A 152 -6.47 2.10 38.25
CA VAL A 152 -6.57 0.71 38.74
C VAL A 152 -5.72 0.51 39.99
N GLU A 153 -4.47 1.00 40.00
CA GLU A 153 -3.55 0.87 41.14
C GLU A 153 -4.01 1.64 42.40
N THR A 154 -4.78 2.71 42.23
CA THR A 154 -5.23 3.58 43.33
C THR A 154 -6.60 3.20 43.88
N CYS A 155 -7.32 2.29 43.22
CA CYS A 155 -8.63 1.81 43.61
C CYS A 155 -8.59 0.92 44.87
N LYS A 156 -9.46 1.18 45.85
CA LYS A 156 -9.41 0.53 47.19
C LYS A 156 -10.72 -0.06 47.68
N ASP A 157 -11.81 0.13 46.97
CA ASP A 157 -13.14 -0.34 47.36
C ASP A 157 -13.91 -0.87 46.14
N ASP A 158 -14.97 -1.62 46.42
CA ASP A 158 -15.73 -2.35 45.40
C ASP A 158 -16.57 -1.42 44.50
N GLU A 159 -16.92 -0.21 44.98
CA GLU A 159 -17.64 0.79 44.18
C GLU A 159 -16.73 1.35 43.09
N CYS A 160 -15.53 1.82 43.49
CA CYS A 160 -14.49 2.23 42.56
C CYS A 160 -14.13 1.12 41.56
N ALA A 161 -14.03 -0.12 42.03
CA ALA A 161 -13.63 -1.22 41.17
C ALA A 161 -14.70 -1.54 40.12
N THR A 162 -15.97 -1.45 40.48
CA THR A 162 -17.09 -1.64 39.55
C THR A 162 -17.19 -0.53 38.51
N GLU A 163 -16.96 0.74 38.89
CA GLU A 163 -16.93 1.86 37.95
C GLU A 163 -15.76 1.75 36.96
N LEU A 164 -14.57 1.39 37.46
CA LEU A 164 -13.39 1.23 36.62
C LEU A 164 -13.46 0.01 35.69
N ASP A 165 -14.15 -1.07 36.06
CA ASP A 165 -14.35 -2.23 35.19
C ASP A 165 -15.04 -1.85 33.88
N VAL A 166 -16.11 -1.05 33.98
CA VAL A 166 -16.84 -0.54 32.81
C VAL A 166 -15.94 0.36 31.96
N GLU A 167 -15.23 1.30 32.59
CA GLU A 167 -14.30 2.20 31.88
C GLU A 167 -13.20 1.43 31.13
N ILE A 168 -12.64 0.39 31.76
CA ILE A 168 -11.59 -0.45 31.18
C ILE A 168 -12.10 -1.27 29.99
N VAL A 169 -13.31 -1.82 30.08
CA VAL A 169 -13.90 -2.59 28.99
C VAL A 169 -14.19 -1.69 27.79
N GLU A 170 -14.79 -0.52 28.00
CA GLU A 170 -15.06 0.46 26.94
C GLU A 170 -13.75 0.90 26.26
N PHE A 171 -12.73 1.22 27.06
CA PHE A 171 -11.42 1.58 26.57
C PHE A 171 -10.75 0.46 25.76
N TYR A 172 -10.85 -0.79 26.22
CA TYR A 172 -10.32 -1.94 25.48
C TYR A 172 -11.00 -2.09 24.12
N GLU A 173 -12.33 -1.95 24.05
CA GLU A 173 -13.06 -2.03 22.78
C GLU A 173 -12.64 -0.92 21.81
N GLU A 174 -12.46 0.30 22.30
CA GLU A 174 -12.01 1.45 21.49
C GLU A 174 -10.60 1.23 20.94
N ILE A 175 -9.64 0.83 21.79
CA ILE A 175 -8.26 0.59 21.35
C ILE A 175 -8.17 -0.54 20.32
N VAL A 176 -8.91 -1.63 20.53
CA VAL A 176 -8.89 -2.75 19.58
C VAL A 176 -9.43 -2.27 18.23
N ALA A 177 -10.52 -1.51 18.21
CA ALA A 177 -11.07 -0.95 16.99
C ALA A 177 -10.09 0.00 16.29
N ASP A 178 -9.36 0.84 17.04
CA ASP A 178 -8.35 1.74 16.50
C ASP A 178 -7.16 1.01 15.88
N LEU A 179 -6.69 -0.06 16.53
CA LEU A 179 -5.62 -0.91 15.98
C LEU A 179 -6.06 -1.61 14.69
N ASP A 180 -7.27 -2.19 14.68
CA ASP A 180 -7.82 -2.86 13.50
C ASP A 180 -8.04 -1.85 12.35
N ASN A 181 -8.49 -0.64 12.67
CA ASN A 181 -8.67 0.44 11.69
C ASN A 181 -7.31 0.93 11.13
N ALA A 182 -6.26 1.01 11.95
CA ALA A 182 -4.93 1.36 11.50
C ALA A 182 -4.40 0.34 10.48
N ILE A 183 -4.55 -0.96 10.76
CA ILE A 183 -4.19 -2.03 9.82
C ILE A 183 -4.97 -1.87 8.52
N THR A 184 -6.30 -1.77 8.61
CA THR A 184 -7.19 -1.62 7.44
C THR A 184 -6.79 -0.43 6.56
N LEU A 185 -6.49 0.72 7.16
CA LEU A 185 -6.07 1.92 6.42
C LEU A 185 -4.76 1.72 5.67
N ALA A 186 -3.80 1.01 6.28
CA ALA A 186 -2.52 0.71 5.66
C ALA A 186 -2.69 -0.29 4.51
N GLU A 187 -3.47 -1.35 4.72
CA GLU A 187 -3.79 -2.35 3.70
C GLU A 187 -4.54 -1.74 2.51
N ASP A 188 -5.55 -0.90 2.76
CA ASP A 188 -6.30 -0.20 1.72
C ASP A 188 -5.38 0.71 0.88
N ALA A 189 -4.42 1.39 1.52
CA ALA A 189 -3.48 2.24 0.81
C ALA A 189 -2.59 1.44 -0.15
N VAL A 190 -2.08 0.29 0.28
CA VAL A 190 -1.12 -0.52 -0.49
C VAL A 190 -1.82 -1.44 -1.48
N PHE A 191 -2.78 -2.25 -1.04
CA PHE A 191 -3.36 -3.29 -1.87
C PHE A 191 -4.48 -2.81 -2.78
N ILE A 192 -5.22 -1.77 -2.36
CA ILE A 192 -6.35 -1.27 -3.14
C ILE A 192 -5.94 -0.04 -3.94
N LYS A 193 -5.54 1.04 -3.27
CA LYS A 193 -5.29 2.34 -3.92
C LYS A 193 -4.05 2.30 -4.80
N LEU A 194 -2.89 1.96 -4.24
CA LEU A 194 -1.64 1.90 -5.00
C LEU A 194 -1.74 0.93 -6.17
N THR A 195 -2.26 -0.29 -5.96
CA THR A 195 -2.46 -1.26 -7.06
C THR A 195 -3.33 -0.69 -8.18
N ALA A 196 -4.45 -0.04 -7.86
CA ALA A 196 -5.35 0.53 -8.86
C ALA A 196 -4.70 1.71 -9.60
N GLU A 197 -3.95 2.56 -8.90
CA GLU A 197 -3.25 3.70 -9.51
C GLU A 197 -2.08 3.26 -10.39
N LEU A 198 -1.32 2.24 -9.97
CA LEU A 198 -0.30 1.60 -10.79
C LEU A 198 -0.91 0.94 -12.03
N GLN A 199 -2.08 0.29 -11.91
CA GLN A 199 -2.80 -0.25 -13.07
C GLN A 199 -3.28 0.85 -14.01
N ASN A 200 -3.84 1.95 -13.51
CA ASN A 200 -4.29 3.06 -14.36
C ASN A 200 -3.12 3.78 -15.06
N SER A 201 -1.89 3.64 -14.55
CA SER A 201 -0.69 4.16 -15.23
C SER A 201 -0.40 3.48 -16.59
N THR A 202 -1.14 2.42 -16.95
CA THR A 202 -1.07 1.76 -18.28
C THR A 202 -1.41 2.71 -19.43
N GLU A 203 -2.09 3.83 -19.19
CA GLU A 203 -2.31 4.86 -20.21
C GLU A 203 -0.99 5.34 -20.85
N THR A 204 0.10 5.38 -20.07
CA THR A 204 1.43 5.73 -20.59
C THR A 204 1.95 4.69 -21.58
N ILE A 205 1.68 3.40 -21.32
CA ILE A 205 2.04 2.29 -22.19
C ILE A 205 1.18 2.30 -23.46
N ASP A 206 -0.13 2.53 -23.34
CA ASP A 206 -1.02 2.62 -24.48
C ASP A 206 -0.63 3.78 -25.40
N TYR A 207 -0.35 4.96 -24.83
CA TYR A 207 0.17 6.11 -25.56
C TYR A 207 1.49 5.80 -26.28
N TYR A 208 2.43 5.15 -25.58
CA TYR A 208 3.72 4.76 -26.14
C TYR A 208 3.53 3.84 -27.36
N ASN A 209 2.68 2.83 -27.25
CA ASN A 209 2.38 1.89 -28.33
C ASN A 209 1.71 2.57 -29.54
N GLU A 210 0.81 3.53 -29.31
CA GLU A 210 0.18 4.30 -30.39
C GLU A 210 1.19 5.19 -31.13
N GLN A 211 2.04 5.93 -30.40
CA GLN A 211 3.08 6.75 -31.02
C GLN A 211 4.10 5.90 -31.78
N PHE A 212 4.42 4.73 -31.22
CA PHE A 212 5.29 3.76 -31.86
C PHE A 212 4.72 3.24 -33.19
N GLN A 213 3.45 2.83 -33.23
CA GLN A 213 2.81 2.37 -34.47
C GLN A 213 2.85 3.44 -35.56
N LYS A 214 2.57 4.70 -35.18
CA LYS A 214 2.64 5.83 -36.08
C LYS A 214 4.05 6.05 -36.65
N LEU A 215 5.08 5.88 -35.82
CA LEU A 215 6.48 5.96 -36.25
C LEU A 215 6.81 4.94 -37.35
N ILE A 216 6.31 3.70 -37.20
CA ILE A 216 6.48 2.65 -38.21
C ILE A 216 5.72 2.97 -39.50
N GLU A 217 4.50 3.49 -39.41
CA GLU A 217 3.71 3.90 -40.58
C GLU A 217 4.39 5.05 -41.35
N ASP A 218 4.96 6.03 -40.64
CA ASP A 218 5.71 7.13 -41.24
C ASP A 218 6.97 6.61 -41.97
N LEU A 219 7.68 5.64 -41.38
CA LEU A 219 8.83 4.98 -42.01
C LEU A 219 8.44 4.19 -43.26
N LYS A 220 7.36 3.41 -43.22
CA LYS A 220 6.82 2.68 -44.38
C LYS A 220 6.48 3.62 -45.53
N SER A 221 5.83 4.74 -45.22
CA SER A 221 5.48 5.77 -46.20
C SER A 221 6.70 6.40 -46.90
N CYS A 222 7.89 6.39 -46.27
CA CYS A 222 9.12 6.82 -46.93
C CYS A 222 9.70 5.78 -47.90
N ALA A 223 9.41 4.50 -47.72
CA ALA A 223 9.94 3.39 -48.51
C ALA A 223 9.15 3.09 -49.79
N GLU A 224 7.87 3.48 -49.82
CA GLU A 224 6.99 3.48 -51.00
C GLU A 224 7.32 4.62 -51.98
#